data_AF-A0A2E5NKK5-F1
#
_entry.id   AF-A0A2E5NKK5-F1
#
_cell.length_a   1.000
_cell.length_b   1.000
_cell.length_c   1.000
_cell.angle_alpha   90.00
_cell.angle_beta   90.00
_cell.angle_gamma   90.00
#
_symmetry.space_group_name_H-M   'P 1'
#
loop_
_entity.id
_entity.type
_entity.pdbx_description
1 polymer ?
#
loop_
_entity_poly.entity_id
_entity_poly.type
_entity_poly.pdbx_seq_one_letter_code
_entity_poly.pdbx_strand_id
1 'polypeptide(L)' 'MIEHRVLKKVKANEKNFFPNWGAAAPFVGIIFGAFCGGGIGIYFDIAFIGIIVGSAVGISAGMVLLAAAVVVASSRSKN' A
#
# COMPACT_ATOMS: atom_id res chain seq x y z
N MET A 1 -28.39 23.61 19.93
CA MET A 1 -27.78 23.90 18.59
C MET A 1 -26.32 23.41 18.43
N ILE A 2 -25.67 22.92 19.49
CA ILE A 2 -24.25 22.52 19.46
C ILE A 2 -24.08 21.06 19.01
N GLU A 3 -24.98 20.17 19.41
CA GLU A 3 -24.87 18.73 19.12
C GLU A 3 -24.90 18.37 17.64
N HIS A 4 -25.69 19.08 16.83
CA HIS A 4 -25.72 18.87 15.37
C HIS A 4 -24.37 19.13 14.70
N ARG A 5 -23.54 20.05 15.23
CA ARG A 5 -22.21 20.33 14.66
C ARG A 5 -21.19 19.26 15.05
N VAL A 6 -21.32 18.68 16.23
CA VAL A 6 -20.44 17.60 16.71
C VAL A 6 -20.68 16.33 15.88
N LEU A 7 -21.94 15.95 15.68
CA LEU A 7 -22.30 14.77 14.87
C LEU A 7 -21.85 14.89 13.41
N LYS A 8 -21.90 16.11 12.83
CA LYS A 8 -21.43 16.35 11.47
C LYS A 8 -19.90 16.22 11.34
N LYS A 9 -19.16 16.61 12.37
CA LYS A 9 -17.70 16.46 12.44
C LYS A 9 -17.28 14.98 12.58
N VAL A 10 -17.99 14.21 13.41
CA VAL A 10 -17.72 12.78 13.61
C VAL A 10 -17.98 11.98 12.32
N LYS A 11 -19.16 12.16 11.69
CA LYS A 11 -19.46 11.50 10.40
C LYS A 11 -18.52 11.90 9.25
N ALA A 12 -18.00 13.14 9.26
CA ALA A 12 -17.05 13.59 8.25
C ALA A 12 -15.65 12.95 8.43
N ASN A 13 -15.29 12.55 9.66
CA ASN A 13 -14.02 11.88 9.95
C ASN A 13 -14.06 10.40 9.52
N GLU A 14 -15.20 9.72 9.71
CA GLU A 14 -15.37 8.32 9.32
C GLU A 14 -15.37 8.07 7.80
N LYS A 15 -15.79 9.05 6.99
CA LYS A 15 -15.84 8.91 5.52
C LYS A 15 -14.47 9.00 4.82
N ASN A 16 -13.39 9.32 5.55
CA ASN A 16 -12.05 9.55 5.00
C ASN A 16 -10.99 8.60 5.54
N PHE A 17 -11.37 7.47 6.14
CA PHE A 17 -10.39 6.51 6.66
C PHE A 17 -9.76 5.70 5.51
N PHE A 18 -8.76 6.29 4.85
CA PHE A 18 -7.92 5.58 3.90
C PHE A 18 -7.18 4.46 4.65
N PRO A 19 -7.15 3.22 4.15
CA PRO A 19 -6.44 2.14 4.83
C PRO A 19 -4.96 2.47 4.92
N ASN A 20 -4.43 2.66 6.13
CA ASN A 20 -3.00 2.91 6.37
C ASN A 20 -2.09 1.82 5.78
N TRP A 21 -2.61 0.59 5.69
CA TRP A 21 -1.94 -0.54 5.05
C TRP A 21 -1.73 -0.33 3.54
N GLY A 22 -2.68 0.34 2.87
CA GLY A 22 -2.57 0.68 1.45
C GLY A 22 -1.45 1.69 1.18
N ALA A 23 -1.32 2.70 2.04
CA ALA A 23 -0.26 3.71 1.93
C ALA A 23 1.14 3.13 2.18
N ALA A 24 1.26 2.15 3.07
CA ALA A 24 2.52 1.47 3.38
C ALA A 24 2.90 0.38 2.35
N ALA A 25 1.93 -0.17 1.61
CA ALA A 25 2.13 -1.25 0.65
C ALA A 25 3.24 -1.03 -0.40
N PRO A 26 3.37 0.14 -1.07
CA PRO A 26 4.42 0.33 -2.06
C PRO A 26 5.83 0.28 -1.46
N PHE A 27 6.04 0.87 -0.28
CA PHE A 27 7.34 0.87 0.39
C PHE A 27 7.73 -0.53 0.88
N VAL A 28 6.78 -1.26 1.48
CA VAL A 28 7.00 -2.64 1.93
C VAL A 28 7.24 -3.57 0.74
N GLY A 29 6.49 -3.38 -0.36
CA GLY A 29 6.68 -4.13 -1.60
C GLY A 29 8.07 -3.96 -2.19
N ILE A 30 8.61 -2.73 -2.21
CA ILE A 30 9.98 -2.45 -2.67
C ILE A 30 11.00 -3.18 -1.80
N ILE A 31 10.93 -3.02 -0.48
CA ILE A 31 11.93 -3.58 0.45
C ILE A 31 11.90 -5.11 0.37
N PHE A 32 10.70 -5.71 0.39
CA PHE A 32 10.54 -7.15 0.32
C PHE A 32 10.97 -7.70 -1.04
N GLY A 33 10.58 -7.04 -2.14
CA GLY A 33 10.96 -7.41 -3.50
C GLY A 33 12.47 -7.33 -3.72
N ALA A 34 13.12 -6.25 -3.26
CA ALA A 34 14.57 -6.09 -3.32
C ALA A 34 15.30 -7.15 -2.48
N PHE A 35 14.77 -7.51 -1.30
CA PHE A 35 15.37 -8.50 -0.42
C PHE A 35 15.26 -9.92 -1.00
N CYS A 36 14.06 -10.32 -1.45
CA CYS A 36 13.87 -11.61 -2.11
C CYS A 36 14.62 -11.70 -3.44
N GLY A 37 14.54 -10.67 -4.28
CA GLY A 37 15.24 -10.62 -5.55
C GLY A 37 16.75 -10.58 -5.39
N GLY A 38 17.26 -9.84 -4.41
CA GLY A 38 18.68 -9.83 -4.05
C GLY A 38 19.14 -11.18 -3.51
N GLY A 39 18.36 -11.83 -2.65
CA GLY A 39 18.68 -13.18 -2.17
C GLY A 39 18.77 -14.21 -3.30
N ILE A 40 17.80 -14.19 -4.22
CA ILE A 40 17.82 -15.06 -5.41
C ILE A 40 18.97 -14.67 -6.35
N GLY A 41 19.23 -13.37 -6.55
CA GLY A 41 20.31 -12.89 -7.39
C GLY A 41 21.69 -13.31 -6.87
N ILE A 42 21.91 -13.30 -5.55
CA ILE A 42 23.14 -13.79 -4.93
C ILE A 42 23.33 -15.28 -5.20
N TYR A 43 22.26 -16.08 -5.18
CA TYR A 43 22.33 -17.50 -5.49
C TYR A 43 22.79 -17.80 -6.93
N PHE A 44 22.44 -16.94 -7.89
CA PHE A 44 22.83 -17.08 -9.29
C PHE A 44 24.12 -16.32 -9.67
N ASP A 45 24.82 -15.69 -8.71
CA ASP A 45 25.98 -14.80 -8.95
C ASP A 45 25.63 -13.52 -9.74
N ILE A 46 24.35 -13.17 -9.81
CA ILE A 46 23.83 -11.99 -10.52
C ILE A 46 23.03 -11.11 -9.55
N ALA A 47 23.66 -10.79 -8.41
CA ALA A 47 23.02 -10.06 -7.32
C ALA A 47 22.40 -8.72 -7.76
N PHE A 48 23.08 -7.98 -8.63
CA PHE A 48 22.60 -6.67 -9.09
C PHE A 48 21.30 -6.76 -9.90
N ILE A 49 21.21 -7.73 -10.81
CA ILE A 49 20.00 -7.93 -11.64
C ILE A 49 18.87 -8.48 -10.76
N GLY A 50 19.19 -9.38 -9.82
CA GLY A 50 18.21 -9.89 -8.86
C GLY A 50 17.56 -8.77 -8.04
N ILE A 51 18.34 -7.81 -7.52
CA ILE A 51 17.81 -6.67 -6.77
C ILE A 51 16.92 -5.80 -7.65
N ILE A 52 17.33 -5.49 -8.88
CA ILE A 52 16.56 -4.65 -9.81
C ILE A 52 15.23 -5.31 -10.18
N VAL A 53 15.27 -6.57 -10.60
CA VAL A 53 14.07 -7.32 -11.01
C VAL A 53 13.16 -7.53 -9.81
N GLY A 54 13.71 -7.92 -8.66
CA GLY A 54 12.95 -8.08 -7.42
C GLY A 54 12.28 -6.79 -6.98
N SER A 55 12.97 -5.65 -7.07
CA SER A 55 12.39 -4.33 -6.77
C SER A 55 11.25 -4.00 -7.72
N ALA A 56 11.41 -4.25 -9.02
CA ALA A 56 10.37 -3.99 -10.02
C ALA A 56 9.11 -4.84 -9.79
N VAL A 57 9.27 -6.11 -9.46
CA VAL A 57 8.17 -7.02 -9.10
C VAL A 57 7.51 -6.56 -7.78
N GLY A 58 8.31 -6.19 -6.79
CA GLY A 58 7.85 -5.66 -5.50
C GLY A 58 7.03 -4.38 -5.62
N ILE A 59 7.45 -3.42 -6.46
CA ILE A 59 6.70 -2.19 -6.77
C ILE A 59 5.36 -2.53 -7.42
N SER A 60 5.36 -3.46 -8.38
CA SER A 60 4.15 -3.87 -9.09
C SER A 60 3.11 -4.47 -8.13
N ALA A 61 3.53 -5.38 -7.26
CA ALA A 61 2.67 -5.96 -6.23
C ALA A 61 2.19 -4.90 -5.22
N GLY A 62 3.06 -3.97 -4.81
CA GLY A 62 2.71 -2.86 -3.93
C GLY A 62 1.67 -1.91 -4.53
N MET A 63 1.75 -1.65 -5.84
CA MET A 63 0.75 -0.85 -6.56
C MET A 63 -0.61 -1.54 -6.64
N VAL A 64 -0.65 -2.86 -6.80
CA VAL A 64 -1.90 -3.64 -6.76
C VAL A 64 -2.57 -3.54 -5.38
N LEU A 65 -1.79 -3.64 -4.30
CA LEU A 65 -2.27 -3.46 -2.92
C LEU A 65 -2.75 -2.03 -2.66
N LEU A 66 -2.05 -1.02 -3.18
CA LEU A 66 -2.49 0.38 -3.11
C LEU A 66 -3.83 0.57 -3.84
N ALA A 67 -3.97 0.02 -5.05
CA ALA A 67 -5.21 0.06 -5.80
C ALA A 67 -6.36 -0.64 -5.05
N ALA A 68 -6.10 -1.80 -4.45
CA ALA A 68 -7.08 -2.50 -3.62
C ALA A 68 -7.51 -1.64 -2.41
N ALA A 69 -6.58 -0.95 -1.76
CA ALA A 69 -6.90 -0.06 -0.65
C ALA A 69 -7.76 1.14 -1.09
N VAL A 70 -7.51 1.70 -2.28
CA VAL A 70 -8.36 2.75 -2.87
C VAL A 70 -9.78 2.22 -3.12
N VAL A 71 -9.93 1.02 -3.66
CA VAL A 71 -11.25 0.39 -3.91
C VAL A 71 -12.00 0.16 -2.59
N VAL A 72 -11.31 -0.32 -1.55
CA VAL A 72 -11.91 -0.51 -0.21
C VAL A 72 -12.33 0.83 0.40
N ALA A 73 -11.50 1.86 0.31
CA ALA A 73 -11.82 3.21 0.79
C ALA A 73 -13.04 3.79 0.05
N SER A 74 -13.08 3.65 -1.27
CA SER A 74 -14.18 4.10 -2.12
C SER A 74 -15.50 3.39 -1.78
N SER A 75 -15.44 2.08 -1.56
CA SER A 75 -16.60 1.27 -1.17
C SER A 75 -17.17 1.68 0.19
N ARG A 76 -16.29 2.04 1.15
CA ARG A 76 -16.71 2.54 2.47
C ARG A 76 -17.26 3.96 2.43
N SER A 77 -16.74 4.82 1.56
CA SER A 77 -17.20 6.21 1.43
C SER A 77 -18.63 6.32 0.86
N LYS A 78 -19.01 5.36 0.00
CA LYS A 78 -20.32 5.31 -0.67
C LYS A 78 -21.47 4.79 0.20
N ASN A 79 -21.18 4.15 1.34
CA ASN A 79 -22.17 3.75 2.35
C ASN A 79 -22.37 4.85 3.41
#